data_AF-A0A2K3J742-F1
#
_entry.id   AF-A0A2K3J742-F1
#
_cell.length_a   1.000
_cell.length_b   1.000
_cell.length_c   1.000
_cell.angle_alpha   90.00
_cell.angle_beta   90.00
_cell.angle_gamma   90.00
#
_symmetry.space_group_name_H-M   'P 1'
#
loop_
_entity.id
_entity.type
_entity.pdbx_description
1 polymer ?
#
loop_
_entity_poly.entity_id
_entity_poly.type
_entity_poly.pdbx_seq_one_letter_code
_entity_poly.pdbx_strand_id
1 'polypeptide(L)'
;MTKKNSFILHLDSLEILEKMTDEQAGKFIKSIYQFKKNGTLSNLDFGLEMAIAPFVNQFKRDDEKYKKICERNKINGSQGGRPKNPNNPVGFLETQQNPTKPKKPDNDNDNDNDNDNDIKEGGDIILELMSIWNEICKTLPKATINSPPRNEILKNLIGNKTLKDKK
;
A
#
# COMPACT_ATOMS: atom_id res chain seq x y z
N MET A 1 4.20 23.85 2.37
CA MET A 1 3.64 22.53 2.73
C MET A 1 2.14 22.70 2.93
N THR A 2 1.32 21.85 2.35
CA THR A 2 -0.12 21.84 2.62
C THR A 2 -0.34 21.58 4.11
N LYS A 3 -1.01 22.49 4.81
CA LYS A 3 -1.26 22.37 6.24
C LYS A 3 -2.21 21.18 6.47
N LYS A 4 -1.71 20.10 7.07
CA LYS A 4 -2.51 18.94 7.45
C LYS A 4 -3.23 19.23 8.76
N ASN A 5 -4.49 18.78 8.89
CA ASN A 5 -5.31 18.98 10.08
C ASN A 5 -4.98 17.97 11.20
N SER A 6 -4.39 16.84 10.83
CA SER A 6 -4.03 15.76 11.74
C SER A 6 -2.77 15.04 11.26
N PHE A 7 -2.19 14.25 12.15
CA PHE A 7 -1.13 13.30 11.86
C PHE A 7 -1.39 12.00 12.63
N ILE A 8 -0.81 10.90 12.13
CA ILE A 8 -0.97 9.56 12.69
C ILE A 8 0.35 9.15 13.33
N LEU A 9 0.25 8.48 14.48
CA LEU A 9 1.36 7.80 15.14
C LEU A 9 1.00 6.33 15.24
N HIS A 10 1.91 5.46 14.83
CA HIS A 10 1.71 4.01 14.93
C HIS A 10 2.06 3.53 16.33
N LEU A 11 1.21 2.66 16.88
CA LEU A 11 1.30 2.21 18.28
C LEU A 11 2.58 1.41 18.55
N ASP A 12 3.02 0.60 17.60
CA ASP A 12 4.27 -0.17 17.66
C ASP A 12 5.51 0.71 17.88
N SER A 13 5.51 1.90 17.27
CA SER A 13 6.59 2.87 17.40
C SER A 13 6.57 3.57 18.77
N LEU A 14 5.43 3.58 19.47
CA LEU A 14 5.25 4.29 20.73
C LEU A 14 5.75 3.53 21.96
N GLU A 15 6.20 2.28 21.81
CA GLU A 15 6.80 1.48 22.90
C GLU A 15 7.98 2.21 23.58
N ILE A 16 8.66 3.10 22.86
CA ILE A 16 9.74 3.93 23.40
C ILE A 16 9.29 4.86 24.53
N LEU A 17 8.01 5.23 24.57
CA LEU A 17 7.45 6.08 25.63
C LEU A 17 7.48 5.39 27.00
N GLU A 18 7.39 4.06 27.04
CA GLU A 18 7.48 3.29 28.31
C GLU A 18 8.87 3.34 28.93
N LYS A 19 9.89 3.69 28.14
CA LYS A 19 11.28 3.83 28.60
C LYS A 19 11.65 5.27 28.99
N MET A 20 10.73 6.21 28.79
CA MET A 20 10.93 7.62 29.09
C MET A 20 10.30 7.98 30.43
N THR A 21 10.88 8.96 31.12
CA THR A 21 10.16 9.63 32.22
C THR A 21 9.03 10.49 31.66
N ASP A 22 8.02 10.80 32.48
CA ASP A 22 6.90 11.66 32.07
C ASP A 22 7.37 13.01 31.52
N GLU A 23 8.45 13.58 32.07
CA GLU A 23 9.05 14.80 31.57
C GLU A 23 9.65 14.62 30.16
N GLN A 24 10.35 13.51 29.93
CA GLN A 24 10.94 13.19 28.63
C GLN A 24 9.85 12.91 27.59
N ALA A 25 8.83 12.12 27.95
CA ALA A 25 7.68 11.85 27.08
C ALA A 25 6.91 13.15 26.75
N GLY A 26 6.77 14.05 27.73
CA GLY A 26 6.20 15.38 27.52
C GLY A 26 7.01 16.21 26.52
N LYS A 27 8.35 16.22 26.64
CA LYS A 27 9.24 16.86 25.66
C LYS A 27 9.15 16.20 24.30
N PHE A 28 9.11 14.87 24.24
CA PHE A 28 8.99 14.08 23.01
C PHE A 28 7.75 14.46 22.20
N ILE A 29 6.57 14.40 22.81
CA ILE A 29 5.29 14.71 22.14
C ILE A 29 5.24 16.17 21.70
N LYS A 30 5.72 17.10 22.54
CA LYS A 30 5.81 18.53 22.17
C LYS A 30 6.69 18.74 20.94
N SER A 31 7.80 18.02 20.83
CA SER A 31 8.71 18.09 19.70
C SER A 31 8.10 17.54 18.42
N ILE A 32 7.39 16.40 18.49
CA ILE A 32 6.63 15.87 17.35
C ILE A 32 5.60 16.89 16.87
N TYR A 33 4.85 17.49 17.80
CA TYR A 33 3.87 18.53 17.47
C TYR A 33 4.50 19.75 16.80
N GLN A 34 5.62 20.26 17.34
CA GLN A 34 6.34 21.41 16.76
C GLN A 34 6.89 21.07 15.38
N PHE A 35 7.44 19.87 15.20
CA PHE A 35 7.91 19.41 13.91
C PHE A 35 6.77 19.36 12.88
N LYS A 36 5.59 18.82 13.23
CA LYS A 36 4.46 18.78 12.30
C LYS A 36 3.86 20.17 12.03
N LYS A 37 3.97 21.09 12.97
CA LYS A 37 3.47 22.47 12.82
C LYS A 37 4.40 23.35 11.98
N ASN A 38 5.71 23.30 12.25
CA ASN A 38 6.69 24.27 11.74
C ASN A 38 7.80 23.64 10.89
N GLY A 39 7.93 22.31 10.89
CA GLY A 39 8.98 21.59 10.17
C GLY A 39 10.36 21.59 10.85
N THR A 40 10.46 22.10 12.09
CA THR A 40 11.72 22.24 12.81
C THR A 40 11.67 21.56 14.18
N LEU A 41 12.82 21.00 14.58
CA LEU A 41 13.08 20.57 15.95
C LEU A 41 14.00 21.62 16.59
N SER A 42 13.76 21.98 17.84
CA SER A 42 14.60 22.95 18.57
C SER A 42 14.97 22.40 19.94
N ASN A 43 16.25 22.51 20.30
CA ASN A 43 16.80 22.21 21.63
C ASN A 43 16.32 20.88 22.23
N LEU A 44 16.76 19.78 21.62
CA LEU A 44 16.55 18.45 22.17
C LEU A 44 17.86 17.90 22.69
N ASP A 45 17.76 17.16 23.79
CA ASP A 45 18.86 16.31 24.24
C ASP A 45 19.12 15.19 23.22
N PHE A 46 20.36 14.72 23.13
CA PHE A 46 20.80 13.76 22.12
C PHE A 46 19.94 12.48 22.11
N GLY A 47 19.61 11.95 23.29
CA GLY A 47 18.76 10.76 23.38
C GLY A 47 17.34 10.99 22.84
N LEU A 48 16.80 12.20 23.04
CA LEU A 48 15.48 12.57 22.57
C LEU A 48 15.45 12.82 21.06
N GLU A 49 16.51 13.42 20.52
CA GLU A 49 16.69 13.57 19.08
C GLU A 49 16.77 12.21 18.37
N MET A 50 17.54 11.27 18.93
CA MET A 50 17.62 9.90 18.42
C MET A 50 16.27 9.19 18.45
N ALA A 51 15.50 9.36 19.52
CA ALA A 51 14.16 8.78 19.64
C ALA A 51 13.17 9.35 18.62
N ILE A 52 13.26 10.64 18.29
CA ILE A 52 12.33 11.32 17.37
C ILE A 52 12.71 11.12 15.90
N ALA A 53 13.99 10.92 15.59
CA ALA A 53 14.50 10.72 14.23
C ALA A 53 13.68 9.72 13.37
N PRO A 54 13.31 8.50 13.85
CA PRO A 54 12.51 7.57 13.07
C PRO A 54 11.13 8.14 12.68
N PHE A 55 10.48 8.87 13.59
CA PHE A 55 9.17 9.51 13.33
C PHE A 55 9.28 10.63 12.31
N VAL A 56 10.32 11.46 12.41
CA VAL A 56 10.60 12.52 11.43
C VAL A 56 10.80 11.93 10.04
N ASN A 57 11.55 10.84 9.93
CA ASN A 57 11.77 10.16 8.66
C ASN A 57 10.47 9.56 8.11
N GLN A 58 9.65 8.95 8.97
CA GLN A 58 8.33 8.43 8.60
C GLN A 58 7.45 9.55 8.03
N PHE A 59 7.35 10.68 8.74
CA PHE A 59 6.54 11.81 8.28
C PHE A 59 6.98 12.38 6.93
N LYS A 60 8.30 12.44 6.68
CA LYS A 60 8.82 12.87 5.38
C LYS A 60 8.40 11.92 4.26
N ARG A 61 8.56 10.60 4.48
CA ARG A 61 8.11 9.58 3.52
C ARG A 61 6.61 9.67 3.23
N ASP A 62 5.80 9.80 4.27
CA ASP A 62 4.34 9.90 4.12
C ASP A 62 3.92 11.17 3.37
N ASP A 63 4.59 12.29 3.64
CA ASP A 63 4.33 13.55 2.95
C ASP A 63 4.74 13.48 1.48
N GLU A 64 5.83 12.78 1.15
CA GLU A 64 6.25 12.52 -0.23
C GLU A 64 5.30 11.57 -0.96
N LYS A 65 4.93 10.43 -0.34
CA LYS A 65 3.94 9.48 -0.88
C LYS A 65 2.62 10.20 -1.17
N TYR A 66 2.13 10.99 -0.21
CA TYR A 66 0.91 11.76 -0.38
C TYR A 66 0.99 12.76 -1.55
N LYS A 67 2.07 13.53 -1.66
CA LYS A 67 2.25 14.47 -2.78
C LYS A 67 2.22 13.77 -4.13
N LYS A 68 2.93 12.65 -4.27
CA LYS A 68 2.92 11.84 -5.51
C LYS A 68 1.52 11.35 -5.86
N ILE A 69 0.75 10.89 -4.87
CA ILE A 69 -0.65 10.48 -5.06
C ILE A 69 -1.50 11.68 -5.53
N CYS A 70 -1.39 12.83 -4.88
CA CYS A 70 -2.11 14.04 -5.28
C CYS A 70 -1.78 14.48 -6.71
N GLU A 71 -0.51 14.45 -7.10
CA GLU A 71 -0.06 14.79 -8.45
C GLU A 71 -0.61 13.81 -9.48
N ARG A 72 -0.48 12.50 -9.23
CA ARG A 72 -1.05 11.44 -10.07
C ARG A 72 -2.57 11.61 -10.22
N ASN A 73 -3.29 11.85 -9.13
CA ASN A 73 -4.74 12.03 -9.15
C ASN A 73 -5.16 13.31 -9.87
N LYS A 74 -4.37 14.39 -9.74
CA LYS A 74 -4.58 15.63 -10.49
C LYS A 74 -4.42 15.40 -11.99
N ILE A 75 -3.37 14.67 -12.42
CA ILE A 75 -3.13 14.33 -13.82
C ILE A 75 -4.22 13.39 -14.35
N ASN A 76 -4.57 12.35 -13.59
CA ASN A 76 -5.64 11.44 -13.98
C ASN A 76 -6.98 12.19 -14.09
N GLY A 77 -7.28 13.06 -13.14
CA GLY A 77 -8.47 13.91 -13.16
C GLY A 77 -8.54 14.83 -14.38
N SER A 78 -7.43 15.45 -14.78
CA SER A 78 -7.38 16.27 -16.00
C SER A 78 -7.51 15.44 -17.28
N GLN A 79 -7.11 14.17 -17.26
CA GLN A 79 -7.28 13.22 -18.36
C GLN A 79 -8.66 12.53 -18.37
N GLY A 80 -9.56 12.91 -17.46
CA GLY A 80 -10.94 12.39 -17.39
C GLY A 80 -11.15 11.27 -16.38
N GLY A 81 -10.15 10.91 -15.57
CA GLY A 81 -10.17 9.95 -14.46
C GLY A 81 -10.34 8.49 -14.86
N ARG A 82 -11.14 8.24 -15.91
CA ARG A 82 -11.50 6.92 -16.41
C ARG A 82 -10.57 6.55 -17.58
N PRO A 83 -9.91 5.38 -17.53
CA PRO A 83 -9.03 4.96 -18.61
C PRO A 83 -9.83 4.76 -19.91
N LYS A 84 -9.37 5.38 -21.00
CA LYS A 84 -9.87 5.12 -22.36
C LYS A 84 -9.30 3.78 -22.84
N ASN A 85 -9.92 2.67 -22.44
CA ASN A 85 -9.60 1.37 -23.02
C ASN A 85 -10.60 1.03 -24.14
N PRO A 86 -10.17 0.87 -25.40
CA PRO A 86 -11.06 0.50 -26.51
C PRO A 86 -11.65 -0.92 -26.39
N ASN A 87 -11.04 -1.81 -25.60
CA ASN A 87 -11.49 -3.20 -25.46
C ASN A 87 -12.51 -3.43 -24.31
N ASN A 88 -12.96 -2.37 -23.62
CA ASN A 88 -14.00 -2.45 -22.59
C ASN A 88 -15.15 -1.45 -22.88
N PRO A 89 -16.10 -1.81 -23.75
CA PRO A 89 -17.09 -0.89 -24.31
C PRO A 89 -18.13 -0.38 -23.29
N VAL A 90 -18.21 -0.96 -22.09
CA VAL A 90 -19.14 -0.49 -21.04
C VAL A 90 -18.61 0.73 -20.26
N GLY A 91 -17.38 1.18 -20.57
CA GLY A 91 -16.66 2.16 -19.78
C GLY A 91 -16.75 3.61 -20.26
N PHE A 92 -16.57 3.85 -21.54
CA PHE A 92 -16.48 5.20 -22.07
C PHE A 92 -17.48 5.33 -23.21
N LEU A 93 -18.70 5.76 -22.88
CA LEU A 93 -19.64 6.24 -23.88
C LEU A 93 -19.40 7.74 -24.00
N GLU A 94 -19.01 8.21 -25.20
CA GLU A 94 -18.85 9.65 -25.49
C GLU A 94 -20.14 10.45 -25.21
N THR A 95 -21.27 9.77 -25.09
CA THR A 95 -22.60 10.32 -24.78
C THR A 95 -22.92 10.39 -23.28
N GLN A 96 -22.08 9.86 -22.39
CA GLN A 96 -22.32 9.98 -20.95
C GLN A 96 -21.98 11.40 -20.47
N GLN A 97 -23.02 12.15 -20.10
CA GLN A 97 -22.87 13.44 -19.46
C GLN A 97 -22.04 13.31 -18.18
N ASN A 98 -21.14 14.27 -17.95
CA ASN A 98 -20.41 14.35 -16.70
C ASN A 98 -21.42 14.35 -15.54
N PRO A 99 -21.32 13.42 -14.57
CA PRO A 99 -22.28 13.34 -13.49
C PRO A 99 -22.31 14.66 -12.72
N THR A 100 -23.52 15.20 -12.51
CA THR A 100 -23.76 16.49 -11.85
C THR A 100 -23.34 16.51 -10.38
N LYS A 101 -23.07 15.34 -9.80
CA LYS A 101 -22.53 15.16 -8.45
C LYS A 101 -21.41 14.11 -8.47
N PRO A 102 -20.26 14.39 -7.83
CA PRO A 102 -19.22 13.38 -7.66
C PRO A 102 -19.78 12.21 -6.84
N LYS A 103 -19.57 10.98 -7.33
CA LYS A 103 -19.82 9.77 -6.53
C LYS A 103 -18.83 9.77 -5.35
N LYS A 104 -19.28 9.36 -4.17
CA LYS A 104 -18.39 9.20 -3.00
C LYS A 104 -17.24 8.27 -3.41
N PRO A 105 -15.99 8.55 -2.98
CA PRO A 105 -14.88 7.66 -3.28
C PRO A 105 -15.19 6.28 -2.69
N ASP A 106 -15.16 5.25 -3.53
CA ASP A 106 -15.04 3.87 -3.04
C ASP A 106 -13.63 3.73 -2.45
N ASN A 107 -13.54 3.03 -1.31
CA ASN A 107 -12.33 2.88 -0.50
C ASN A 107 -11.12 2.51 -1.38
N ASP A 108 -10.09 3.36 -1.41
CA ASP A 108 -8.85 3.13 -2.16
C ASP A 108 -8.11 1.96 -1.50
N ASN A 109 -7.98 0.84 -2.22
CA ASN A 109 -7.06 -0.21 -1.82
C ASN A 109 -5.65 0.27 -2.20
N ASP A 110 -4.87 0.68 -1.18
CA ASP A 110 -3.49 1.14 -1.31
C ASP A 110 -2.62 -0.05 -1.78
N ASN A 111 -2.46 -0.22 -3.09
CA ASN A 111 -1.57 -1.24 -3.63
C ASN A 111 -0.12 -0.70 -3.61
N ASP A 112 0.54 -0.81 -2.46
CA ASP A 112 1.99 -0.66 -2.33
C ASP A 112 2.64 -1.87 -3.02
N ASN A 113 2.88 -1.75 -4.33
CA ASN A 113 3.63 -2.76 -5.07
C ASN A 113 5.13 -2.48 -4.94
N ASP A 114 5.70 -2.79 -3.78
CA ASP A 114 7.15 -2.94 -3.61
C ASP A 114 7.56 -4.22 -4.36
N ASN A 115 7.98 -4.03 -5.61
CA ASN A 115 8.42 -5.11 -6.47
C ASN A 115 9.87 -5.49 -6.15
N ASP A 116 10.09 -6.13 -5.00
CA ASP A 116 11.32 -6.89 -4.74
C ASP A 116 11.26 -8.19 -5.57
N ASN A 117 11.87 -8.13 -6.74
CA ASN A 117 12.11 -9.29 -7.59
C ASN A 117 13.17 -10.18 -6.95
N ASP A 118 12.75 -11.20 -6.22
CA ASP A 118 13.56 -12.41 -6.02
C ASP A 118 12.64 -13.65 -5.95
N ILE A 119 12.32 -14.21 -7.12
CA ILE A 119 11.75 -15.57 -7.21
C ILE A 119 12.42 -16.28 -8.38
N LYS A 120 13.43 -17.11 -8.07
CA LYS A 120 14.00 -18.11 -8.99
C LYS A 120 13.59 -19.55 -8.64
N GLU A 121 12.60 -19.77 -7.77
CA GLU A 121 12.22 -21.11 -7.28
C GLU A 121 10.73 -21.47 -7.46
N GLY A 122 10.02 -20.81 -8.39
CA GLY A 122 8.57 -21.03 -8.59
C GLY A 122 8.19 -22.21 -9.51
N GLY A 123 9.17 -22.84 -10.18
CA GLY A 123 8.89 -23.85 -11.22
C GLY A 123 8.47 -25.22 -10.67
N ASP A 124 9.09 -25.68 -9.59
CA ASP A 124 8.97 -27.06 -9.13
C ASP A 124 7.65 -27.31 -8.37
N ILE A 125 7.19 -26.33 -7.60
CA ILE A 125 5.93 -26.41 -6.83
C ILE A 125 4.71 -26.48 -7.76
N ILE A 126 4.76 -25.80 -8.91
CA ILE A 126 3.67 -25.80 -9.89
C ILE A 126 3.49 -27.20 -10.48
N LEU A 127 4.59 -27.89 -10.80
CA LEU A 127 4.55 -29.24 -11.38
C LEU A 127 3.95 -30.26 -10.40
N GLU A 128 4.26 -30.13 -9.11
CA GLU A 128 3.75 -31.03 -8.06
C GLU A 128 2.23 -30.88 -7.84
N LEU A 129 1.75 -29.64 -7.75
CA LEU A 129 0.31 -29.35 -7.64
C LEU A 129 -0.49 -29.81 -8.86
N MET A 130 0.10 -29.72 -10.05
CA MET A 130 -0.53 -30.22 -11.29
C MET A 130 -0.67 -31.74 -11.29
N SER A 131 0.31 -32.45 -10.73
CA SER A 131 0.25 -33.91 -10.57
C SER A 131 -0.91 -34.32 -9.66
N ILE A 132 -1.01 -33.66 -8.49
CA ILE A 132 -2.09 -33.91 -7.50
C ILE A 132 -3.47 -33.63 -8.11
N TRP A 133 -3.63 -32.51 -8.83
CA TRP A 133 -4.88 -32.17 -9.50
C TRP A 133 -5.31 -33.24 -10.50
N ASN A 134 -4.38 -33.71 -11.33
CA ASN A 134 -4.67 -34.73 -12.35
C ASN A 134 -5.01 -36.09 -11.73
N GLU A 135 -4.48 -36.39 -10.56
CA GLU A 135 -4.76 -37.61 -9.81
C GLU A 135 -6.16 -37.59 -9.18
N ILE A 136 -6.56 -36.46 -8.58
CA ILE A 136 -7.86 -36.30 -7.94
C ILE A 136 -8.98 -36.14 -8.98
N CYS A 137 -8.75 -35.34 -10.02
CA CYS A 137 -9.78 -34.92 -10.96
C CYS A 137 -9.73 -35.70 -12.28
N LYS A 138 -9.81 -37.04 -12.22
CA LYS A 138 -9.65 -37.94 -13.37
C LYS A 138 -10.64 -37.72 -14.53
N THR A 139 -11.81 -37.15 -14.23
CA THR A 139 -12.88 -36.87 -15.21
C THR A 139 -12.77 -35.48 -15.84
N LEU A 140 -11.83 -34.64 -15.38
CA LEU A 140 -11.62 -33.28 -15.87
C LEU A 140 -10.35 -33.17 -16.74
N PRO A 141 -10.23 -32.09 -17.55
CA PRO A 141 -9.07 -31.89 -18.40
C PRO A 141 -7.77 -31.75 -17.59
N LYS A 142 -6.72 -32.42 -18.08
CA LYS A 142 -5.41 -32.40 -17.44
C LYS A 142 -4.86 -30.97 -17.33
N ALA A 143 -4.19 -30.69 -16.22
CA ALA A 143 -3.47 -29.45 -16.04
C ALA A 143 -2.27 -29.37 -16.99
N THR A 144 -2.18 -28.27 -17.73
CA THR A 144 -1.01 -27.87 -18.55
C THR A 144 -0.61 -26.45 -18.18
N ILE A 145 0.69 -26.14 -18.29
CA ILE A 145 1.30 -24.90 -17.78
C ILE A 145 0.70 -23.64 -18.42
N ASN A 146 0.09 -23.76 -19.61
CA ASN A 146 -0.37 -22.62 -20.42
C ASN A 146 -1.85 -22.72 -20.82
N SER A 147 -2.76 -22.96 -19.86
CA SER A 147 -4.21 -22.86 -20.12
C SER A 147 -4.74 -21.47 -19.68
N PRO A 148 -5.26 -20.63 -20.60
CA PRO A 148 -5.64 -19.24 -20.33
C PRO A 148 -6.61 -19.02 -19.15
N PRO A 149 -7.63 -19.87 -18.89
CA PRO A 149 -8.59 -19.62 -17.81
C PRO A 149 -7.99 -19.88 -16.41
N ARG A 150 -6.90 -20.65 -16.30
CA ARG A 150 -6.29 -20.97 -14.99
C ARG A 150 -5.39 -19.86 -14.45
N ASN A 151 -4.87 -18.96 -15.29
CA ASN A 151 -4.09 -17.81 -14.82
C ASN A 151 -4.94 -16.83 -14.02
N GLU A 152 -6.23 -16.74 -14.32
CA GLU A 152 -7.18 -15.89 -13.60
C GLU A 152 -7.59 -16.53 -12.26
N ILE A 153 -7.80 -17.84 -12.24
CA ILE A 153 -8.14 -18.61 -11.04
C ILE A 153 -6.94 -18.70 -10.07
N LEU A 154 -5.72 -18.90 -10.57
CA LEU A 154 -4.49 -18.91 -9.76
C LEU A 154 -4.19 -17.52 -9.17
N LYS A 155 -4.39 -16.43 -9.93
CA LYS A 155 -4.29 -15.06 -9.39
C LYS A 155 -5.27 -14.83 -8.25
N ASN A 156 -6.48 -15.37 -8.34
CA ASN A 156 -7.52 -15.24 -7.31
C ASN A 156 -7.26 -16.14 -6.07
N LEU A 157 -6.57 -17.27 -6.24
CA LEU A 157 -6.20 -18.18 -5.15
C LEU A 157 -4.92 -17.74 -4.41
N ILE A 158 -3.92 -17.26 -5.14
CA ILE A 158 -2.66 -16.75 -4.57
C ILE A 158 -2.88 -15.39 -3.87
N GLY A 159 -3.86 -14.61 -4.32
CA GLY A 159 -4.25 -13.33 -3.70
C GLY A 159 -4.85 -13.41 -2.30
N ASN A 160 -5.00 -14.60 -1.70
CA ASN A 160 -5.63 -14.76 -0.37
C ASN A 160 -4.77 -15.46 0.70
N LYS A 161 -3.50 -15.78 0.45
CA LYS A 161 -2.59 -16.27 1.50
C LYS A 161 -1.14 -15.87 1.23
N THR A 162 -0.65 -14.87 1.94
CA THR A 162 0.76 -14.84 2.34
C THR A 162 0.78 -14.86 3.86
N LEU A 163 1.43 -15.89 4.42
CA LEU A 163 2.19 -15.88 5.68
C LEU A 163 2.69 -17.30 5.97
N LYS A 164 4.01 -17.46 5.81
CA LYS A 164 4.88 -18.27 6.68
C LYS A 164 4.61 -19.79 6.73
N ASP A 165 5.24 -20.53 5.81
CA ASP A 165 6.08 -21.65 6.23
C ASP A 165 7.31 -21.00 6.91
N LYS A 166 7.63 -21.12 8.22
CA LYS A 166 7.98 -22.34 8.96
C LYS A 166 8.71 -23.28 8.00
N LYS A 167 10.03 -23.24 7.87
CA LYS A 167 11.03 -23.29 8.93
C LYS A 167 12.40 -23.06 8.31
#